data_AF-A0A9Q3YY71-F1
#
_entry.id   AF-A0A9Q3YY71-F1
#
_cell.length_a   1.000
_cell.length_b   1.000
_cell.length_c   1.000
_cell.angle_alpha   90.00
_cell.angle_beta   90.00
_cell.angle_gamma   90.00
#
_symmetry.space_group_name_H-M   'P 1'
#
loop_
_entity.id
_entity.type
_entity.pdbx_description
1 polymer ?
#
loop_
_entity_poly.entity_id
_entity_poly.type
_entity_poly.pdbx_seq_one_letter_code
_entity_poly.pdbx_strand_id
1 'polypeptide(L)'
;MEKFLTNSCKTYRLETIVISNPETSYSREKSYVRTAEVYDLGKENNYFKYQILIVDFNFSDDDNAMGKLIKQISYLFDELILTIDEEGNIISVENLLFLQLRWTKIQTDLLKLHQGNVVENYFNQINMVLENEPSLIEFLQEYNMFGLLFNGLWNSFEERRIRKTKKEYVEIMTPEKKGGKIIQIISAENLEQSDVTYFRGINIFSKNNLVESFIEIKKHQYHLKHSLLWIG
;
A
#
# COMPACT_ATOMS: atom_id res chain seq x y z
N MET A 1 0.33 37.83 -7.47
CA MET A 1 -0.93 37.33 -6.92
C MET A 1 -0.65 35.90 -6.46
N GLU A 2 -0.14 35.75 -5.25
CA GLU A 2 0.19 34.45 -4.66
C GLU A 2 -1.12 33.70 -4.41
N LYS A 3 -1.41 32.68 -5.24
CA LYS A 3 -2.40 31.68 -4.89
C LYS A 3 -1.83 30.91 -3.70
N PHE A 4 -2.35 31.18 -2.51
CA PHE A 4 -2.17 30.26 -1.39
C PHE A 4 -2.66 28.88 -1.85
N LEU A 5 -1.73 27.94 -1.98
CA LEU A 5 -2.06 26.53 -2.10
C LEU A 5 -2.76 26.15 -0.79
N THR A 6 -4.09 26.08 -0.82
CA THR A 6 -4.82 25.35 0.21
C THR A 6 -4.48 23.88 0.02
N ASN A 7 -3.38 23.42 0.64
CA ASN A 7 -3.02 22.00 0.67
C ASN A 7 -4.18 21.28 1.34
N SER A 8 -4.99 20.55 0.56
CA SER A 8 -6.00 19.68 1.14
C SER A 8 -5.30 18.43 1.67
N CYS A 9 -5.50 18.16 2.95
CA CYS A 9 -5.05 16.92 3.58
C CYS A 9 -6.24 15.96 3.68
N LYS A 10 -5.98 14.67 3.41
CA LYS A 10 -6.90 13.57 3.67
C LYS A 10 -6.21 12.53 4.54
N THR A 11 -6.92 12.03 5.53
CA THR A 11 -6.42 11.05 6.50
C THR A 11 -7.04 9.69 6.21
N TYR A 12 -6.18 8.71 6.00
CA TYR A 12 -6.57 7.33 5.70
C TYR A 12 -6.06 6.38 6.77
N ARG A 13 -6.91 5.45 7.18
CA ARG A 13 -6.50 4.25 7.92
C ARG A 13 -6.25 3.13 6.92
N LEU A 14 -5.01 2.66 6.83
CA LEU A 14 -4.63 1.48 6.06
C LEU A 14 -4.43 0.32 7.02
N GLU A 15 -5.04 -0.83 6.73
CA GLU A 15 -4.88 -2.04 7.54
C GLU A 15 -4.63 -3.25 6.66
N THR A 16 -3.64 -4.05 7.05
CA THR A 16 -3.41 -5.38 6.49
C THR A 16 -3.57 -6.43 7.57
N ILE A 17 -4.49 -7.35 7.36
CA ILE A 17 -4.66 -8.55 8.19
C ILE A 17 -4.00 -9.73 7.47
N VAL A 18 -3.11 -10.41 8.16
CA VAL A 18 -2.42 -11.62 7.69
C VAL A 18 -2.86 -12.79 8.55
N ILE A 19 -3.62 -13.71 7.95
CA ILE A 19 -4.00 -14.98 8.58
C ILE A 19 -3.10 -16.07 7.99
N SER A 20 -2.26 -16.66 8.81
CA SER A 20 -1.38 -17.78 8.44
C SER A 20 -2.01 -19.10 8.86
N ASN A 21 -1.84 -20.13 8.01
CA ASN A 21 -2.42 -21.47 8.19
C ASN A 21 -3.94 -21.44 8.48
N PRO A 22 -4.75 -20.79 7.63
CA PRO A 22 -6.17 -20.54 7.91
C PRO A 22 -7.00 -21.82 8.10
N GLU A 23 -6.60 -22.93 7.49
CA GLU A 23 -7.32 -24.21 7.53
C GLU A 23 -6.86 -25.13 8.67
N THR A 24 -5.98 -24.67 9.58
CA THR A 24 -5.43 -25.49 10.66
C THR A 24 -5.82 -24.99 12.04
N SER A 25 -5.73 -25.87 13.05
CA SER A 25 -6.01 -25.53 14.46
C SER A 25 -5.02 -24.54 15.08
N TYR A 26 -3.91 -24.24 14.39
CA TYR A 26 -2.88 -23.30 14.83
C TYR A 26 -2.86 -22.03 13.96
N SER A 27 -4.00 -21.69 13.34
CA SER A 27 -4.17 -20.44 12.61
C SER A 27 -3.77 -19.24 13.47
N ARG A 28 -3.02 -18.31 12.87
CA ARG A 28 -2.60 -17.07 13.53
C ARG A 28 -2.99 -15.88 12.68
N GLU A 29 -3.63 -14.92 13.31
CA GLU A 29 -3.99 -13.63 12.72
C GLU A 29 -3.06 -12.54 13.27
N LYS A 30 -2.60 -11.66 12.38
CA LYS A 30 -1.88 -10.43 12.73
C LYS A 30 -2.50 -9.27 11.97
N SER A 31 -2.61 -8.11 12.61
CA SER A 31 -3.05 -6.86 11.98
C SER A 31 -1.93 -5.81 12.02
N TYR A 32 -1.75 -5.13 10.90
CA TYR A 32 -0.81 -4.02 10.75
C TYR A 32 -1.58 -2.79 10.28
N VAL A 33 -1.79 -1.85 11.20
CA VAL A 33 -2.55 -0.63 10.94
C VAL A 33 -1.60 0.56 10.86
N ARG A 34 -1.82 1.42 9.86
CA ARG A 34 -1.13 2.70 9.66
C ARG A 34 -2.16 3.80 9.46
N THR A 35 -1.97 4.93 10.12
CA THR A 35 -2.73 6.14 9.84
C THR A 35 -1.87 7.07 8.99
N ALA A 36 -2.33 7.36 7.78
CA ALA A 36 -1.61 8.14 6.79
C ALA A 36 -2.35 9.46 6.50
N GLU A 37 -1.64 10.58 6.62
CA GLU A 37 -2.05 11.86 6.08
C GLU A 37 -1.50 12.02 4.66
N VAL A 38 -2.36 12.38 3.72
CA VAL A 38 -2.05 12.55 2.30
C VAL A 38 -2.32 14.00 1.92
N TYR A 39 -1.25 14.74 1.65
CA TYR A 39 -1.27 16.16 1.29
C TYR A 39 -1.16 16.30 -0.23
N ASP A 40 -2.13 16.99 -0.83
CA ASP A 40 -2.04 17.43 -2.23
C ASP A 40 -1.09 18.63 -2.32
N LEU A 41 0.04 18.45 -3.02
CA LEU A 41 1.05 19.48 -3.24
C LEU A 41 0.85 20.23 -4.58
N GLY A 42 -0.17 19.87 -5.35
CA GLY A 42 -0.53 20.48 -6.62
C GLY A 42 -0.27 19.62 -7.85
N LYS A 43 -0.57 20.21 -9.01
CA LYS A 43 -0.48 19.56 -10.33
C LYS A 43 0.55 20.28 -11.20
N GLU A 44 1.44 19.53 -11.83
CA GLU A 44 2.42 20.02 -12.81
C GLU A 44 2.45 19.11 -14.04
N ASN A 45 2.33 19.66 -15.25
CA ASN A 45 2.42 18.92 -16.53
C ASN A 45 1.57 17.63 -16.59
N ASN A 46 0.33 17.67 -16.09
CA ASN A 46 -0.58 16.54 -15.97
C ASN A 46 -0.29 15.50 -14.89
N TYR A 47 0.75 15.71 -14.09
CA TYR A 47 1.07 14.88 -12.93
C TYR A 47 0.65 15.54 -11.63
N PHE A 48 0.22 14.72 -10.67
CA PHE A 48 -0.19 15.15 -9.34
C PHE A 48 0.91 14.82 -8.34
N LYS A 49 1.26 15.77 -7.48
CA LYS A 49 2.28 15.58 -6.46
C LYS A 49 1.63 15.44 -5.09
N TYR A 50 2.01 14.41 -4.35
CA TYR A 50 1.51 14.15 -3.01
C TYR A 50 2.65 13.97 -2.01
N GLN A 51 2.45 14.45 -0.79
CA GLN A 51 3.23 14.02 0.36
C GLN A 51 2.37 13.08 1.21
N ILE A 52 2.93 11.93 1.58
CA ILE A 52 2.32 10.98 2.50
C ILE A 52 3.12 11.00 3.80
N LEU A 53 2.42 11.20 4.92
CA LEU A 53 2.98 11.10 6.26
C LEU A 53 2.23 10.04 7.06
N ILE A 54 2.94 9.01 7.55
CA ILE A 54 2.36 8.06 8.50
C ILE A 54 2.49 8.65 9.89
N VAL A 55 1.35 8.98 10.50
CA VAL A 55 1.28 9.62 11.82
C VAL A 55 1.10 8.63 12.97
N ASP A 56 0.68 7.40 12.67
CA ASP A 56 0.52 6.35 13.68
C ASP A 56 0.74 4.94 13.10
N PHE A 57 1.30 4.05 13.93
CA PHE A 57 1.51 2.63 13.66
C PHE A 57 0.96 1.79 14.81
N ASN A 58 -0.08 1.00 14.53
CA ASN A 58 -0.70 0.08 15.48
C ASN A 58 -0.64 -1.35 14.94
N PHE A 59 0.34 -2.12 15.40
CA PHE A 59 0.58 -3.50 14.98
C PHE A 59 0.22 -4.45 16.12
N SER A 60 -0.56 -5.49 15.83
CA SER A 60 -1.08 -6.41 16.85
C SER A 60 -0.01 -7.19 17.60
N ASP A 61 1.21 -7.25 17.07
CA ASP A 61 2.31 -8.08 17.56
C ASP A 61 3.57 -7.28 17.93
N ASP A 62 3.42 -5.97 18.18
CA ASP A 62 4.53 -5.06 18.50
C ASP A 62 5.14 -5.23 19.91
N ASP A 63 4.63 -6.19 20.68
CA ASP A 63 5.15 -6.60 21.96
C ASP A 63 6.34 -7.58 21.82
N ASN A 64 6.34 -8.41 20.77
CA ASN A 64 7.38 -9.39 20.50
C ASN A 64 8.53 -8.83 19.63
N ALA A 65 9.67 -9.53 19.63
CA ALA A 65 10.88 -9.07 18.94
C ALA A 65 10.70 -8.85 17.43
N MET A 66 9.90 -9.68 16.77
CA MET A 66 9.66 -9.55 15.32
C MET A 66 8.71 -8.40 15.00
N GLY A 67 7.65 -8.20 15.78
CA GLY A 67 6.76 -7.06 15.57
C GLY A 67 7.47 -5.73 15.84
N LYS A 68 8.34 -5.67 16.85
CA LYS A 68 9.22 -4.50 17.09
C LYS A 68 10.14 -4.23 15.91
N LEU A 69 10.79 -5.27 15.37
CA LEU A 69 11.65 -5.16 14.20
C LEU A 69 10.87 -4.62 12.98
N ILE A 70 9.69 -5.19 12.70
CA ILE A 70 8.82 -4.77 11.59
C ILE A 70 8.36 -3.32 11.79
N LYS A 71 7.98 -2.93 13.01
CA LYS A 71 7.60 -1.54 13.35
C LYS A 71 8.76 -0.57 13.12
N GLN A 72 9.96 -0.92 13.56
CA GLN A 72 11.17 -0.11 13.36
C GLN A 72 11.49 0.09 11.87
N ILE A 73 11.35 -0.97 11.07
CA ILE A 73 11.55 -0.91 9.62
C ILE A 73 10.44 -0.11 8.94
N SER A 74 9.21 -0.12 9.46
CA SER A 74 8.09 0.62 8.89
C SER A 74 8.29 2.14 8.89
N TYR A 75 9.06 2.68 9.85
CA TYR A 75 9.47 4.10 9.85
C TYR A 75 10.37 4.48 8.67
N LEU A 76 10.91 3.52 7.92
CA LEU A 76 11.60 3.83 6.67
C LEU A 76 10.66 4.57 5.71
N PHE A 77 9.41 4.12 5.61
CA PHE A 77 8.42 4.59 4.63
C PHE A 77 7.33 5.48 5.25
N ASP A 78 7.60 6.09 6.42
CA ASP A 78 6.64 6.97 7.09
C ASP A 78 6.52 8.36 6.42
N GLU A 79 7.43 8.70 5.51
CA GLU A 79 7.42 9.95 4.75
C GLU A 79 7.78 9.68 3.30
N LEU A 80 6.83 9.92 2.40
CA LEU A 80 7.00 9.73 0.96
C LEU A 80 6.55 10.98 0.22
N ILE A 81 7.28 11.32 -0.83
CA ILE A 81 6.87 12.35 -1.78
C ILE A 81 6.74 11.67 -3.14
N LEU A 82 5.51 11.58 -3.64
CA LEU A 82 5.17 10.80 -4.82
C LEU A 82 4.63 11.70 -5.93
N THR A 83 4.98 11.36 -7.16
CA THR A 83 4.37 11.93 -8.36
C THR A 83 3.51 10.86 -9.03
N ILE A 84 2.26 11.22 -9.32
CA ILE A 84 1.19 10.32 -9.75
C ILE A 84 0.65 10.77 -11.11
N ASP A 85 0.36 9.84 -12.02
CA ASP A 85 -0.31 10.13 -13.29
C ASP A 85 -1.83 10.36 -13.15
N GLU A 86 -2.50 10.67 -14.26
CA GLU A 86 -3.96 10.90 -14.26
C GLU A 86 -4.78 9.64 -13.95
N GLU A 87 -4.19 8.46 -14.16
CA GLU A 87 -4.83 7.19 -13.84
C GLU A 87 -4.74 6.87 -12.34
N GLY A 88 -3.77 7.43 -11.63
CA GLY A 88 -3.52 7.18 -10.22
C GLY A 88 -2.35 6.21 -9.98
N ASN A 89 -1.44 6.05 -10.95
CA ASN A 89 -0.24 5.24 -10.81
C ASN A 89 0.94 6.09 -10.31
N ILE A 90 1.75 5.54 -9.42
CA ILE A 90 3.02 6.15 -9.02
C ILE A 90 3.98 6.09 -10.20
N ILE A 91 4.53 7.25 -10.59
CA ILE A 91 5.53 7.35 -11.67
C ILE A 91 6.89 7.79 -11.18
N SER A 92 6.98 8.41 -9.98
CA SER A 92 8.24 8.80 -9.35
C SER A 92 8.13 8.88 -7.83
N VAL A 93 9.24 8.62 -7.15
CA VAL A 93 9.47 8.79 -5.71
C VAL A 93 10.56 9.85 -5.51
N GLU A 94 10.13 11.07 -5.24
CA GLU A 94 10.96 12.28 -5.25
C GLU A 94 12.03 12.28 -4.13
N ASN A 95 11.79 11.51 -3.06
CA ASN A 95 12.65 11.44 -1.89
C ASN A 95 13.42 10.11 -1.75
N LEU A 96 13.67 9.37 -2.84
CA LEU A 96 14.42 8.09 -2.79
C LEU A 96 15.77 8.20 -2.07
N LEU A 97 16.58 9.22 -2.38
CA LEU A 97 17.90 9.41 -1.73
C LEU A 97 17.77 9.56 -0.21
N PHE A 98 16.71 10.24 0.25
CA PHE A 98 16.43 10.39 1.67
C PHE A 98 16.06 9.05 2.31
N LEU A 99 15.26 8.21 1.64
CA LEU A 99 14.92 6.87 2.10
C LEU A 99 16.17 5.99 2.21
N GLN A 100 17.08 6.04 1.23
CA GLN A 100 18.34 5.28 1.27
C GLN A 100 19.23 5.69 2.46
N LEU A 101 19.36 7.00 2.72
CA LEU A 101 20.11 7.51 3.87
C LEU A 101 19.46 7.10 5.20
N ARG A 102 18.13 7.21 5.28
CA ARG A 102 17.36 6.78 6.46
C ARG A 102 17.51 5.28 6.70
N TRP A 103 17.43 4.47 5.65
CA TRP A 103 17.61 3.03 5.73
C TRP A 103 18.99 2.65 6.25
N THR A 104 20.06 3.30 5.76
CA THR A 104 21.42 3.07 6.27
C THR A 104 21.49 3.24 7.80
N LYS A 105 20.82 4.27 8.34
CA LYS A 105 20.74 4.50 9.78
C LYS A 105 19.94 3.41 10.50
N ILE A 106 18.72 3.13 10.03
CA ILE A 106 17.83 2.10 10.60
C ILE A 106 18.54 0.74 10.62
N GLN A 107 19.10 0.32 9.49
CA GLN A 107 19.82 -0.94 9.34
C GLN A 107 21.00 -1.04 10.31
N THR A 108 21.81 0.02 10.43
CA THR A 108 22.96 0.06 11.36
C THR A 108 22.52 -0.12 12.81
N ASP A 109 21.41 0.51 13.21
CA ASP A 109 20.89 0.39 14.57
C ASP A 109 20.29 -0.99 14.84
N LEU A 110 19.60 -1.57 13.86
CA LEU A 110 19.01 -2.91 14.00
C LEU A 110 20.07 -4.02 14.02
N LEU A 111 21.15 -3.92 13.25
CA LEU A 111 22.25 -4.90 13.24
C LEU A 111 23.00 -4.99 14.58
N LYS A 112 22.89 -3.98 15.46
CA LYS A 112 23.43 -4.05 16.83
C LYS A 112 22.66 -5.01 17.72
N LEU A 113 21.38 -5.23 17.43
CA LEU A 113 20.43 -5.97 18.27
C LEU A 113 19.99 -7.30 17.62
N HIS A 114 20.11 -7.42 16.30
CA HIS A 114 19.65 -8.56 15.53
C HIS A 114 20.77 -9.06 14.61
N GLN A 115 21.12 -10.34 14.74
CA GLN A 115 22.13 -11.00 13.91
C GLN A 115 21.62 -12.35 13.43
N GLY A 116 22.12 -12.77 12.26
CA GLY A 116 21.82 -14.07 11.67
C GLY A 116 21.19 -13.98 10.30
N ASN A 117 21.39 -15.04 9.52
CA ASN A 117 21.12 -15.09 8.08
C ASN A 117 19.69 -14.69 7.69
N VAL A 118 18.69 -14.98 8.52
CA VAL A 118 17.29 -14.63 8.23
C VAL A 118 17.08 -13.12 8.22
N VAL A 119 17.60 -12.42 9.23
CA VAL A 119 17.47 -10.96 9.36
C VAL A 119 18.32 -10.27 8.28
N GLU A 120 19.54 -10.75 8.06
CA GLU A 120 20.43 -10.22 7.03
C GLU A 120 19.82 -10.37 5.62
N ASN A 121 19.21 -11.52 5.32
CA ASN A 121 18.51 -11.72 4.06
C ASN A 121 17.30 -10.77 3.92
N TYR A 122 16.57 -10.53 5.01
CA TYR A 122 15.47 -9.57 5.00
C TYR A 122 15.96 -8.13 4.75
N PHE A 123 17.09 -7.74 5.36
CA PHE A 123 17.70 -6.43 5.09
C PHE A 123 18.20 -6.30 3.66
N ASN A 124 18.72 -7.38 3.07
CA ASN A 124 19.09 -7.41 1.66
C ASN A 124 17.89 -7.24 0.73
N GLN A 125 16.73 -7.79 1.08
CA GLN A 125 15.51 -7.54 0.30
C GLN A 125 15.12 -6.05 0.33
N ILE A 126 15.26 -5.39 1.48
CA ILE A 126 15.01 -3.94 1.59
C ILE A 126 16.04 -3.15 0.77
N ASN A 127 17.31 -3.56 0.76
CA ASN A 127 18.34 -2.97 -0.10
C ASN A 127 17.94 -3.06 -1.58
N MET A 128 17.44 -4.21 -2.04
CA MET A 128 16.97 -4.39 -3.41
C MET A 128 15.77 -3.51 -3.74
N VAL A 129 14.82 -3.35 -2.80
CA VAL A 129 13.68 -2.42 -2.96
C VAL A 129 14.15 -0.98 -3.14
N LEU A 130 15.17 -0.56 -2.39
CA LEU A 130 15.71 0.81 -2.44
C LEU A 130 16.81 1.02 -3.48
N GLU A 131 17.23 -0.03 -4.20
CA GLU A 131 18.35 0.04 -5.13
C GLU A 131 18.08 1.01 -6.28
N ASN A 132 16.84 1.00 -6.80
CA ASN A 132 16.40 1.86 -7.88
C ASN A 132 14.92 2.24 -7.72
N GLU A 133 14.53 3.36 -8.34
CA GLU A 133 13.18 3.91 -8.25
C GLU A 133 12.09 2.95 -8.78
N PRO A 134 12.25 2.27 -9.93
CA PRO A 134 11.26 1.27 -10.38
C PRO A 134 10.96 0.17 -9.36
N SER A 135 11.99 -0.38 -8.70
CA SER A 135 11.82 -1.39 -7.65
C SER A 135 11.05 -0.84 -6.44
N LEU A 136 11.34 0.40 -6.05
CA LEU A 136 10.60 1.06 -4.97
C LEU A 136 9.15 1.33 -5.35
N ILE A 137 8.90 1.85 -6.56
CA ILE A 137 7.54 2.10 -7.07
C ILE A 137 6.72 0.81 -7.04
N GLU A 138 7.29 -0.30 -7.54
CA GLU A 138 6.64 -1.61 -7.53
C GLU A 138 6.26 -2.05 -6.12
N PHE A 139 7.18 -1.91 -5.16
CA PHE A 139 6.91 -2.20 -3.76
C PHE A 139 5.80 -1.31 -3.16
N LEU A 140 5.83 0.00 -3.43
CA LEU A 140 4.83 0.94 -2.91
C LEU A 140 3.43 0.71 -3.50
N GLN A 141 3.35 0.17 -4.73
CA GLN A 141 2.10 -0.18 -5.40
C GLN A 141 1.45 -1.47 -4.88
N GLU A 142 2.11 -2.21 -3.98
CA GLU A 142 1.50 -3.36 -3.31
C GLU A 142 0.35 -2.93 -2.39
N TYR A 143 -0.65 -3.80 -2.22
CA TYR A 143 -1.85 -3.52 -1.41
C TYR A 143 -1.55 -3.31 0.08
N ASN A 144 -0.55 -4.02 0.61
CA ASN A 144 -0.01 -3.83 1.97
C ASN A 144 0.78 -2.53 2.13
N MET A 145 1.14 -1.86 1.04
CA MET A 145 1.79 -0.55 1.05
C MET A 145 0.77 0.55 0.74
N PHE A 146 0.82 1.17 -0.43
CA PHE A 146 -0.08 2.25 -0.82
C PHE A 146 -0.87 1.90 -2.09
N GLY A 147 -0.87 0.65 -2.54
CA GLY A 147 -1.57 0.22 -3.75
C GLY A 147 -3.08 0.43 -3.74
N LEU A 148 -3.72 0.47 -2.57
CA LEU A 148 -5.14 0.84 -2.46
C LEU A 148 -5.40 2.33 -2.71
N LEU A 149 -4.37 3.18 -2.55
CA LEU A 149 -4.41 4.60 -2.93
C LEU A 149 -3.91 4.79 -4.36
N PHE A 150 -2.68 4.35 -4.64
CA PHE A 150 -1.91 4.75 -5.82
C PHE A 150 -1.51 3.53 -6.66
N ASN A 151 -2.50 2.96 -7.34
CA ASN A 151 -2.30 1.91 -8.35
C ASN A 151 -3.46 1.94 -9.36
N GLY A 152 -3.87 3.12 -9.81
CA GLY A 152 -5.07 3.22 -10.66
C GLY A 152 -6.41 3.18 -9.90
N LEU A 153 -6.36 3.13 -8.57
CA LEU A 153 -7.52 3.03 -7.67
C LEU A 153 -7.88 4.35 -6.98
N TRP A 154 -7.07 5.40 -7.17
CA TRP A 154 -7.27 6.71 -6.54
C TRP A 154 -8.54 7.41 -7.02
N ASN A 155 -8.83 7.29 -8.31
CA ASN A 155 -9.91 7.99 -8.99
C ASN A 155 -11.04 7.03 -9.35
N SER A 156 -12.28 7.53 -9.26
CA SER A 156 -13.43 6.78 -9.78
C SER A 156 -13.43 6.79 -11.31
N PHE A 157 -14.04 5.77 -11.89
CA PHE A 157 -14.21 5.63 -13.34
C PHE A 157 -15.55 4.94 -13.62
N GLU A 158 -16.15 5.26 -14.76
CA GLU A 158 -17.48 4.76 -15.14
C GLU A 158 -17.45 3.56 -16.08
N GLU A 159 -16.29 3.26 -16.65
CA GLU A 159 -16.11 2.16 -17.60
C GLU A 159 -15.36 0.99 -16.97
N ARG A 160 -15.65 -0.22 -17.45
CA ARG A 160 -14.91 -1.42 -17.04
C ARG A 160 -13.42 -1.26 -17.37
N ARG A 161 -12.55 -1.52 -16.41
CA ARG A 161 -11.09 -1.51 -16.61
C ARG A 161 -10.49 -2.89 -16.38
N ILE A 162 -9.43 -3.17 -17.13
CA ILE A 162 -8.60 -4.37 -16.96
C ILE A 162 -7.20 -3.92 -16.58
N ARG A 163 -6.71 -4.41 -15.45
CA ARG A 163 -5.36 -4.13 -14.97
C ARG A 163 -4.55 -5.42 -14.99
N LYS A 164 -3.45 -5.43 -15.74
CA LYS A 164 -2.49 -6.55 -15.70
C LYS A 164 -1.73 -6.46 -14.38
N THR A 165 -1.71 -7.55 -13.63
CA THR A 165 -0.85 -7.64 -12.45
C THR A 165 0.44 -8.35 -12.82
N LYS A 166 1.50 -8.10 -12.05
CA LYS A 166 2.74 -8.89 -12.15
C LYS A 166 2.61 -10.29 -11.54
N LYS A 167 1.46 -10.61 -10.94
CA LYS A 167 1.18 -11.88 -10.25
C LYS A 167 0.48 -12.91 -11.13
N GLU A 168 0.69 -12.82 -12.45
CA GLU A 168 0.20 -13.76 -13.48
C GLU A 168 -1.33 -13.86 -13.61
N TYR A 169 -2.08 -13.05 -12.86
CA TYR A 169 -3.53 -12.86 -13.04
C TYR A 169 -3.85 -11.43 -13.51
N VAL A 170 -5.04 -11.25 -14.08
CA VAL A 170 -5.55 -9.93 -14.46
C VAL A 170 -6.69 -9.54 -13.56
N GLU A 171 -6.75 -8.27 -13.20
CA GLU A 171 -7.83 -7.72 -12.41
C GLU A 171 -8.84 -7.01 -13.29
N ILE A 172 -10.11 -7.21 -12.97
CA ILE A 172 -11.24 -6.64 -13.68
C ILE A 172 -12.00 -5.77 -12.69
N MET A 173 -12.12 -4.50 -13.04
CA MET A 173 -12.80 -3.50 -12.22
C MET A 173 -14.10 -3.11 -12.92
N THR A 174 -15.22 -3.45 -12.29
CA THR A 174 -16.56 -3.21 -12.82
C THR A 174 -17.24 -2.13 -11.98
N PRO A 175 -17.44 -0.91 -12.53
CA PRO A 175 -18.09 0.17 -11.81
C PRO A 175 -19.61 0.03 -11.81
N GLU A 176 -20.23 0.39 -10.68
CA GLU A 176 -21.67 0.44 -10.45
C GLU A 176 -22.04 1.75 -9.75
N LYS A 177 -23.15 2.39 -10.17
CA LYS A 177 -23.68 3.59 -9.51
C LYS A 177 -24.77 3.18 -8.53
N LYS A 178 -24.59 3.47 -7.24
CA LYS A 178 -25.57 3.14 -6.19
C LYS A 178 -25.69 4.28 -5.19
N GLY A 179 -26.88 4.89 -5.10
CA GLY A 179 -27.18 5.91 -4.08
C GLY A 179 -26.21 7.12 -4.08
N GLY A 180 -25.84 7.62 -5.27
CA GLY A 180 -24.90 8.74 -5.41
C GLY A 180 -23.43 8.40 -5.16
N LYS A 181 -23.11 7.12 -4.96
CA LYS A 181 -21.75 6.58 -4.88
C LYS A 181 -21.40 5.81 -6.15
N ILE A 182 -20.11 5.77 -6.45
CA ILE A 182 -19.55 4.83 -7.44
C ILE A 182 -18.90 3.71 -6.66
N ILE A 183 -19.30 2.48 -6.94
CA ILE A 183 -18.74 1.27 -6.35
C ILE A 183 -18.00 0.54 -7.47
N GLN A 184 -16.73 0.23 -7.29
CA GLN A 184 -15.97 -0.59 -8.23
C GLN A 184 -15.78 -1.97 -7.63
N ILE A 185 -16.39 -2.99 -8.23
CA ILE A 185 -16.17 -4.38 -7.85
C ILE A 185 -14.93 -4.87 -8.58
N ILE A 186 -13.98 -5.44 -7.84
CA ILE A 186 -12.72 -5.94 -8.38
C ILE A 186 -12.72 -7.47 -8.29
N SER A 187 -12.56 -8.13 -9.42
CA SER A 187 -12.37 -9.58 -9.52
C SER A 187 -11.06 -9.88 -10.23
N ALA A 188 -10.61 -11.14 -10.18
CA ALA A 188 -9.45 -11.59 -10.92
C ALA A 188 -9.83 -12.72 -11.89
N GLU A 189 -9.17 -12.75 -13.04
CA GLU A 189 -9.18 -13.85 -14.01
C GLU A 189 -7.76 -14.43 -14.14
N ASN A 190 -7.67 -15.68 -14.60
CA ASN A 190 -6.43 -16.45 -14.75
C ASN A 190 -5.71 -16.74 -13.41
N LEU A 191 -6.46 -16.90 -12.33
CA LEU A 191 -5.91 -17.21 -11.01
C LEU A 191 -5.18 -18.57 -10.99
N GLU A 192 -5.57 -19.50 -11.86
CA GLU A 192 -4.95 -20.82 -12.00
C GLU A 192 -3.47 -20.78 -12.42
N GLN A 193 -3.00 -19.64 -12.93
CA GLN A 193 -1.60 -19.42 -13.27
C GLN A 193 -0.80 -18.90 -12.07
N SER A 194 -1.46 -18.60 -10.95
CA SER A 194 -0.87 -17.97 -9.77
C SER A 194 -0.99 -18.85 -8.51
N ASP A 195 -0.39 -18.40 -7.40
CA ASP A 195 -0.55 -19.02 -6.08
C ASP A 195 -1.83 -18.58 -5.34
N VAL A 196 -2.68 -17.77 -5.99
CA VAL A 196 -3.92 -17.23 -5.45
C VAL A 196 -5.10 -18.15 -5.79
N THR A 197 -5.81 -18.61 -4.76
CA THR A 197 -7.00 -19.47 -4.90
C THR A 197 -8.30 -18.68 -4.84
N TYR A 198 -8.26 -17.45 -4.33
CA TYR A 198 -9.41 -16.57 -4.21
C TYR A 198 -8.98 -15.11 -4.24
N PHE A 199 -9.73 -14.29 -4.98
CA PHE A 199 -9.54 -12.86 -5.05
C PHE A 199 -10.89 -12.16 -5.09
N ARG A 200 -11.07 -11.14 -4.26
CA ARG A 200 -12.14 -10.15 -4.41
C ARG A 200 -11.66 -8.78 -3.97
N GLY A 201 -12.31 -7.76 -4.50
CA GLY A 201 -12.10 -6.41 -4.04
C GLY A 201 -13.28 -5.51 -4.27
N ILE A 202 -13.26 -4.37 -3.59
CA ILE A 202 -14.25 -3.30 -3.74
C ILE A 202 -13.60 -1.96 -3.45
N ASN A 203 -13.92 -0.95 -4.25
CA ASN A 203 -13.67 0.45 -3.94
C ASN A 203 -14.99 1.21 -3.88
N ILE A 204 -15.13 2.12 -2.92
CA ILE A 204 -16.31 2.95 -2.76
C ILE A 204 -15.89 4.41 -2.82
N PHE A 205 -16.47 5.12 -3.78
CA PHE A 205 -16.25 6.55 -3.99
C PHE A 205 -17.49 7.35 -3.63
N SER A 206 -17.29 8.47 -2.95
CA SER A 206 -18.33 9.48 -2.70
C SER A 206 -17.82 10.84 -3.13
N LYS A 207 -18.59 11.54 -3.97
CA LYS A 207 -18.19 12.84 -4.55
C LYS A 207 -16.78 12.79 -5.17
N ASN A 208 -16.49 11.69 -5.88
CA ASN A 208 -15.20 11.40 -6.50
C ASN A 208 -13.99 11.25 -5.54
N ASN A 209 -14.22 11.10 -4.24
CA ASN A 209 -13.17 10.74 -3.27
C ASN A 209 -13.26 9.26 -2.94
N LEU A 210 -12.12 8.57 -2.92
CA LEU A 210 -12.04 7.22 -2.37
C LEU A 210 -12.33 7.26 -0.87
N VAL A 211 -13.41 6.62 -0.45
CA VAL A 211 -13.87 6.56 0.94
C VAL A 211 -13.46 5.24 1.59
N GLU A 212 -13.56 4.16 0.83
CA GLU A 212 -13.26 2.82 1.32
C GLU A 212 -12.69 1.98 0.18
N SER A 213 -11.68 1.18 0.47
CA SER A 213 -11.18 0.15 -0.42
C SER A 213 -10.90 -1.11 0.38
N PHE A 214 -11.19 -2.27 -0.20
CA PHE A 214 -10.93 -3.56 0.39
C PHE A 214 -10.51 -4.55 -0.68
N ILE A 215 -9.46 -5.33 -0.40
CA ILE A 215 -8.98 -6.45 -1.23
C ILE A 215 -8.79 -7.66 -0.31
N GLU A 216 -9.32 -8.81 -0.71
CA GLU A 216 -9.10 -10.10 -0.06
C GLU A 216 -8.45 -11.08 -1.03
N ILE A 217 -7.38 -11.72 -0.56
CA ILE A 217 -6.59 -12.67 -1.33
C ILE A 217 -6.41 -13.92 -0.46
N LYS A 218 -6.77 -15.09 -0.98
CA LYS A 218 -6.40 -16.37 -0.35
C LYS A 218 -5.37 -17.08 -1.20
N LYS A 219 -4.39 -17.62 -0.51
CA LYS A 219 -3.30 -18.46 -1.00
C LYS A 219 -3.27 -19.73 -0.16
N HIS A 220 -2.50 -20.73 -0.57
CA HIS A 220 -2.47 -22.03 0.12
C HIS A 220 -2.19 -21.92 1.64
N GLN A 221 -1.23 -21.08 2.05
CA GLN A 221 -0.84 -20.95 3.47
C GLN A 221 -1.27 -19.62 4.11
N TYR A 222 -1.83 -18.70 3.34
CA TYR A 222 -2.10 -17.34 3.79
C TYR A 222 -3.44 -16.84 3.30
N HIS A 223 -4.12 -16.09 4.15
CA HIS A 223 -5.29 -15.31 3.81
C HIS A 223 -5.01 -13.86 4.19
N LEU A 224 -4.95 -13.00 3.17
CA LEU A 224 -4.61 -11.60 3.27
C LEU A 224 -5.87 -10.76 3.07
N LYS A 225 -6.05 -9.76 3.93
CA LYS A 225 -7.08 -8.74 3.77
C LYS A 225 -6.42 -7.38 3.87
N HIS A 226 -6.58 -6.56 2.84
CA HIS A 226 -6.10 -5.19 2.80
C HIS A 226 -7.30 -4.28 2.81
N SER A 227 -7.29 -3.27 3.69
CA SER A 227 -8.35 -2.29 3.77
C SER A 227 -7.78 -0.88 3.85
N LEU A 228 -8.54 0.05 3.31
CA LEU A 228 -8.30 1.46 3.38
C LEU A 228 -9.61 2.16 3.68
N LEU A 229 -9.60 3.06 4.66
CA LEU A 229 -10.76 3.83 5.07
C LEU A 229 -10.37 5.30 5.19
N TRP A 230 -11.12 6.19 4.55
CA TRP A 230 -11.02 7.62 4.78
C TRP A 230 -11.63 7.96 6.15
N ILE A 231 -10.86 8.61 7.02
CA ILE A 231 -11.24 8.88 8.42
C ILE A 231 -11.24 10.38 8.80
N GLY A 232 -10.90 11.28 7.87
CA GLY A 232 -10.84 12.72 8.13
C GLY A 232 -10.27 13.47 6.96
#